data_AF-A0A943WR92-F1
#
_entry.id   AF-A0A943WR92-F1
#
_cell.length_a   1.000
_cell.length_b   1.000
_cell.length_c   1.000
_cell.angle_alpha   90.00
_cell.angle_beta   90.00
_cell.angle_gamma   90.00
#
_symmetry.space_group_name_H-M   'P 1'
#
loop_
_entity.id
_entity.type
_entity.pdbx_description
1 polymer ?
#
loop_
_entity_poly.entity_id
_entity_poly.type
_entity_poly.pdbx_seq_one_letter_code
_entity_poly.pdbx_strand_id
1 'polypeptide(L)'
;MKQDEFDLRLTQEMADLPPDPNEIQDYNPWQAAMSKILWGMALTTFRLEFFYLQYLLPLLGAALMYLGYRSLRRENPWFRLCWGLSGLLLAIHMVLDVLTATPVMGWITGNPAVNWGLTWPIRGMDLLLLFALWRGSRAAFRTVGEAQPPRDWLREGFLCYLLALATALWSELVPAVEPGWLGVTITNHWLYYLRPIAFLILEIRLLVCIAHQSDALAGLGYDIAPAPVRVSARPFLLGVFALTLAAIPPALWLGGRIPTGPAEPAAQLTAEQEDIRTRLVSLGLPEDAAAALDGAELERCARAVAVETGHWSDLDLTDDDVPLVEGNHLLVQAGDTQARLSVWLVFLPHGQVRWYHFFQYEALPTLRLQEQFSIIPSGNYPADDYSGRLLWVESEAAYAANPDIHLAGGQTAEELTEDQQWWYQHELERLGHLKYTPYLSFSIPQQASEMMGYLAYTTDASTFLDRADNSNFYDFAEIFLRHQSKLLHYPFRSIDDLGGSGHYVNYGPICFDHGNFYFEAPFPQ
;
A
#
# COMPACT_ATOMS: atom_id res chain seq x y z
N MET A 1 63.52 -8.23 -43.00
CA MET A 1 62.50 -7.32 -42.43
C MET A 1 61.87 -8.07 -41.27
N LYS A 2 61.91 -7.52 -40.05
CA LYS A 2 61.35 -8.17 -38.87
C LYS A 2 59.83 -8.19 -39.00
N GLN A 3 59.20 -9.28 -38.58
CA GLN A 3 57.75 -9.51 -38.67
C GLN A 3 56.96 -8.34 -38.06
N ASP A 4 57.46 -7.79 -36.95
CA ASP A 4 56.92 -6.61 -36.28
C ASP A 4 56.87 -5.35 -37.16
N GLU A 5 57.81 -5.16 -38.09
CA GLU A 5 57.88 -3.98 -38.95
C GLU A 5 56.90 -4.08 -40.13
N PHE A 6 56.58 -5.31 -40.54
CA PHE A 6 55.53 -5.60 -41.52
C PHE A 6 54.15 -5.44 -40.89
N ASP A 7 53.96 -5.94 -39.67
CA ASP A 7 52.70 -5.81 -38.93
C ASP A 7 52.41 -4.34 -38.56
N LEU A 8 53.43 -3.53 -38.26
CA LEU A 8 53.28 -2.09 -38.01
C LEU A 8 52.86 -1.30 -39.25
N ARG A 9 53.37 -1.70 -40.43
CA ARG A 9 52.99 -1.09 -41.71
C ARG A 9 51.56 -1.48 -42.11
N LEU A 10 51.18 -2.74 -41.88
CA LEU A 10 49.80 -3.19 -42.06
C LEU A 10 48.83 -2.46 -41.15
N THR A 11 49.17 -2.22 -39.88
CA THR A 11 48.30 -1.45 -38.96
C THR A 11 48.23 0.03 -39.31
N GLN A 12 49.30 0.63 -39.84
CA GLN A 12 49.26 2.00 -40.35
C GLN A 12 48.46 2.12 -41.65
N GLU A 13 48.63 1.19 -42.60
CA GLU A 13 47.84 1.17 -43.83
C GLU A 13 46.35 0.86 -43.57
N MET A 14 46.04 0.04 -42.56
CA MET A 14 44.66 -0.19 -42.12
C MET A 14 44.04 1.02 -41.42
N ALA A 15 44.85 1.87 -40.78
CA ALA A 15 44.38 3.11 -40.15
C ALA A 15 44.11 4.24 -41.17
N ASP A 16 44.74 4.17 -42.35
CA ASP A 16 44.56 5.12 -43.46
C ASP A 16 43.44 4.69 -44.45
N LEU A 17 42.84 3.51 -44.27
CA LEU A 17 41.62 3.15 -44.97
C LEU A 17 40.46 4.01 -44.42
N PRO A 18 39.67 4.68 -45.27
CA PRO A 18 38.42 5.25 -44.81
C PRO A 18 37.59 4.12 -44.16
N PRO A 19 36.92 4.38 -43.01
CA PRO A 19 36.12 3.36 -42.34
C PRO A 19 35.19 2.68 -43.34
N ASP A 20 35.04 1.35 -43.22
CA ASP A 20 34.28 0.53 -44.16
C ASP A 20 32.91 1.18 -44.42
N PRO A 21 32.57 1.53 -45.68
CA PRO A 21 31.29 2.15 -46.02
C PRO A 21 30.09 1.30 -45.56
N ASN A 22 30.29 0.00 -45.32
CA ASN A 22 29.27 -0.92 -44.83
C ASN A 22 29.09 -0.92 -43.30
N GLU A 23 30.03 -0.38 -42.51
CA GLU A 23 29.80 -0.11 -41.07
C GLU A 23 29.11 1.24 -40.83
N ILE A 24 29.04 2.10 -41.87
CA ILE A 24 28.37 3.41 -41.87
C ILE A 24 26.98 3.34 -42.54
N GLN A 25 26.53 2.16 -42.99
CA GLN A 25 25.15 1.99 -43.47
C GLN A 25 24.15 2.01 -42.30
N ASP A 26 23.19 2.94 -42.40
CA ASP A 26 21.91 3.01 -41.67
C ASP A 26 21.86 3.62 -40.24
N TYR A 27 22.84 4.40 -39.80
CA TYR A 27 22.58 5.27 -38.63
C TYR A 27 21.92 6.57 -39.05
N ASN A 28 20.58 6.60 -39.10
CA ASN A 28 19.82 7.84 -39.17
C ASN A 28 19.52 8.35 -37.73
N PRO A 29 20.15 9.46 -37.27
CA PRO A 29 19.90 10.06 -35.96
C PRO A 29 18.41 10.34 -35.67
N TRP A 30 17.62 10.69 -36.69
CA TRP A 30 16.17 10.89 -36.57
C TRP A 30 15.45 9.59 -36.22
N GLN A 31 15.70 8.50 -36.96
CA GLN A 31 15.10 7.19 -36.68
C GLN A 31 15.54 6.67 -35.31
N ALA A 32 16.81 6.89 -34.93
CA ALA A 32 17.31 6.52 -33.61
C ALA A 32 16.62 7.31 -32.47
N ALA A 33 16.25 8.57 -32.68
CA ALA A 33 15.47 9.36 -31.72
C ALA A 33 14.02 8.87 -31.65
N MET A 34 13.39 8.63 -32.80
CA MET A 34 12.00 8.20 -32.87
C MET A 34 11.79 6.79 -32.32
N SER A 35 12.73 5.87 -32.56
CA SER A 35 12.73 4.53 -31.98
C SER A 35 12.70 4.57 -30.44
N LYS A 36 13.46 5.50 -29.82
CA LYS A 36 13.42 5.69 -28.35
C LYS A 36 12.07 6.22 -27.88
N ILE A 37 11.46 7.14 -28.62
CA ILE A 37 10.12 7.67 -28.29
C ILE A 37 9.07 6.56 -28.40
N LEU A 38 9.14 5.75 -29.46
CA LEU A 38 8.22 4.64 -29.72
C LEU A 38 8.31 3.58 -28.60
N TRP A 39 9.52 3.10 -28.29
CA TRP A 39 9.73 2.19 -27.17
C TRP A 39 9.32 2.82 -25.85
N GLY A 40 9.63 4.10 -25.67
CA GLY A 40 9.27 4.85 -24.48
C GLY A 40 7.76 4.86 -24.24
N MET A 41 6.99 5.20 -25.27
CA MET A 41 5.52 5.22 -25.23
C MET A 41 4.94 3.82 -25.02
N ALA A 42 5.46 2.80 -25.71
CA ALA A 42 5.02 1.42 -25.52
C ALA A 42 5.19 0.97 -24.05
N LEU A 43 6.35 1.26 -23.45
CA LEU A 43 6.66 0.87 -22.07
C LEU A 43 5.85 1.63 -21.01
N THR A 44 5.46 2.88 -21.27
CA THR A 44 4.56 3.63 -20.38
C THR A 44 3.09 3.21 -20.50
N THR A 45 2.69 2.68 -21.66
CA THR A 45 1.29 2.27 -21.93
C THR A 45 1.00 0.85 -21.44
N PHE A 46 1.87 -0.11 -21.73
CA PHE A 46 1.63 -1.52 -21.38
C PHE A 46 2.14 -1.84 -19.97
N ARG A 47 1.20 -2.06 -19.05
CA ARG A 47 1.50 -2.48 -17.67
C ARG A 47 1.60 -4.00 -17.59
N LEU A 48 2.74 -4.49 -17.10
CA LEU A 48 2.97 -5.90 -16.80
C LEU A 48 3.04 -6.05 -15.29
N GLU A 49 2.07 -6.73 -14.68
CA GLU A 49 1.92 -6.78 -13.21
C GLU A 49 2.81 -7.81 -12.51
N PHE A 50 3.73 -8.43 -13.25
CA PHE A 50 4.65 -9.43 -12.74
C PHE A 50 6.08 -8.88 -12.66
N PHE A 51 6.88 -9.37 -11.70
CA PHE A 51 8.28 -8.96 -11.47
C PHE A 51 8.52 -7.44 -11.32
N TYR A 52 7.58 -6.68 -10.74
CA TYR A 52 7.69 -5.23 -10.55
C TYR A 52 7.81 -4.42 -11.85
N LEU A 53 7.51 -5.03 -12.99
CA LEU A 53 7.59 -4.39 -14.31
C LEU A 53 6.60 -3.23 -14.44
N GLN A 54 5.51 -3.24 -13.70
CA GLN A 54 4.54 -2.15 -13.64
C GLN A 54 5.12 -0.83 -13.09
N TYR A 55 6.27 -0.87 -12.42
CA TYR A 55 7.00 0.31 -11.93
C TYR A 55 8.25 0.57 -12.78
N LEU A 56 9.00 -0.49 -13.12
CA LEU A 56 10.24 -0.36 -13.89
C LEU A 56 10.01 0.07 -15.35
N LEU A 57 8.99 -0.46 -16.02
CA LEU A 57 8.74 -0.18 -17.44
C LEU A 57 8.27 1.26 -17.66
N PRO A 58 7.33 1.83 -16.88
CA PRO A 58 6.97 3.24 -17.04
C PRO A 58 8.15 4.18 -16.79
N LEU A 59 8.99 3.93 -15.77
CA LEU A 59 10.19 4.73 -15.51
C LEU A 59 11.20 4.64 -16.67
N LEU A 60 11.46 3.42 -17.17
CA LEU A 60 12.31 3.21 -18.35
C LEU A 60 11.72 3.94 -19.57
N GLY A 61 10.42 3.82 -19.76
CA GLY A 61 9.70 4.38 -20.89
C GLY A 61 9.77 5.91 -20.91
N ALA A 62 9.48 6.55 -19.78
CA ALA A 62 9.62 7.99 -19.61
C ALA A 62 11.06 8.47 -19.84
N ALA A 63 12.06 7.71 -19.39
CA ALA A 63 13.46 8.05 -19.60
C ALA A 63 13.89 7.91 -21.07
N LEU A 64 13.39 6.89 -21.79
CA LEU A 64 13.58 6.73 -23.23
C LEU A 64 12.91 7.85 -24.02
N MET A 65 11.68 8.23 -23.67
CA MET A 65 11.00 9.39 -24.27
C MET A 65 11.83 10.67 -24.10
N TYR A 66 12.30 10.95 -22.87
CA TYR A 66 13.17 12.09 -22.60
C TYR A 66 14.44 12.07 -23.45
N LEU A 67 15.11 10.92 -23.55
CA LEU A 67 16.31 10.78 -24.38
C LEU A 67 16.03 10.97 -25.88
N GLY A 68 14.89 10.49 -26.38
CA GLY A 68 14.45 10.70 -27.75
C GLY A 68 14.21 12.18 -28.05
N TYR A 69 13.42 12.86 -27.22
CA TYR A 69 13.14 14.29 -27.39
C TYR A 69 14.35 15.18 -27.14
N ARG A 70 15.28 14.76 -26.27
CA ARG A 70 16.55 15.47 -26.04
C ARG A 70 17.36 15.62 -27.32
N SER A 71 17.34 14.62 -28.20
CA SER A 71 18.00 14.72 -29.51
C SER A 71 17.31 15.72 -30.44
N LEU A 72 15.98 15.84 -30.34
CA LEU A 72 15.15 16.70 -31.20
C LEU A 72 15.00 18.15 -30.72
N ARG A 73 15.51 18.49 -29.53
CA ARG A 73 15.23 19.76 -28.81
C ARG A 73 15.59 21.07 -29.56
N ARG A 74 16.47 21.00 -30.57
CA ARG A 74 16.94 22.17 -31.33
C ARG A 74 16.27 22.34 -32.70
N GLU A 75 15.56 21.34 -33.18
CA GLU A 75 15.00 21.33 -34.53
C GLU A 75 13.81 22.29 -34.67
N ASN A 76 12.88 22.29 -33.71
CA ASN A 76 11.72 23.17 -33.76
C ASN A 76 11.17 23.48 -32.34
N PRO A 77 10.33 24.52 -32.16
CA PRO A 77 9.78 24.86 -30.84
C PRO A 77 8.87 23.78 -30.25
N TRP A 78 8.19 22.98 -31.08
CA TRP A 78 7.32 21.90 -30.63
C TRP A 78 8.09 20.74 -29.99
N PHE A 79 9.22 20.34 -30.56
CA PHE A 79 10.13 19.33 -30.00
C PHE A 79 10.86 19.85 -28.78
N ARG A 80 11.11 21.16 -28.68
CA ARG A 80 11.59 21.78 -27.43
C ARG A 80 10.54 21.66 -26.32
N LEU A 81 9.27 21.87 -26.65
CA LEU A 81 8.16 21.63 -25.72
C LEU A 81 8.08 20.16 -25.31
N CYS A 82 8.17 19.22 -26.27
CA CYS A 82 8.20 17.78 -25.96
C CYS A 82 9.36 17.40 -25.04
N TRP A 83 10.54 18.00 -25.22
CA TRP A 83 11.69 17.76 -24.35
C TRP A 83 11.42 18.25 -22.91
N GLY A 84 10.82 19.44 -22.74
CA GLY A 84 10.43 19.94 -21.43
C GLY A 84 9.36 19.07 -20.75
N LEU A 85 8.29 18.72 -21.49
CA LEU A 85 7.19 17.90 -20.99
C LEU A 85 7.64 16.46 -20.65
N SER A 86 8.50 15.85 -21.47
CA SER A 86 9.03 14.51 -21.18
C SER A 86 9.97 14.50 -19.96
N GLY A 87 10.71 15.59 -19.73
CA GLY A 87 11.49 15.76 -18.50
C GLY A 87 10.60 15.87 -17.26
N LEU A 88 9.49 16.61 -17.35
CA LEU A 88 8.50 16.70 -16.28
C LEU A 88 7.80 15.36 -16.04
N LEU A 89 7.39 14.65 -17.10
CA LEU A 89 6.79 13.32 -17.03
C LEU A 89 7.73 12.31 -16.37
N LEU A 90 9.02 12.35 -16.70
CA LEU A 90 10.03 11.51 -16.05
C LEU A 90 10.14 11.82 -14.56
N ALA A 91 10.21 13.10 -14.18
CA ALA A 91 10.24 13.50 -12.77
C ALA A 91 8.99 13.03 -12.02
N ILE A 92 7.81 13.15 -12.63
CA ILE A 92 6.55 12.66 -12.06
C ILE A 92 6.60 11.15 -11.82
N HIS A 93 7.06 10.36 -12.80
CA HIS A 93 7.19 8.91 -12.60
C HIS A 93 8.15 8.56 -11.45
N MET A 94 9.30 9.24 -11.38
CA MET A 94 10.23 9.05 -10.25
C MET A 94 9.59 9.38 -8.91
N VAL A 95 8.82 10.47 -8.81
CA VAL A 95 8.12 10.84 -7.58
C VAL A 95 7.04 9.82 -7.25
N LEU A 96 6.24 9.37 -8.22
CA LEU A 96 5.21 8.37 -8.00
C LEU A 96 5.80 7.04 -7.52
N ASP A 97 6.91 6.59 -8.09
CA ASP A 97 7.65 5.39 -7.67
C ASP A 97 8.27 5.51 -6.26
N VAL A 98 8.53 6.73 -5.78
CA VAL A 98 8.96 6.95 -4.39
C VAL A 98 7.75 7.04 -3.46
N LEU A 99 6.65 7.66 -3.89
CA LEU A 99 5.42 7.79 -3.10
C LEU A 99 4.74 6.44 -2.87
N THR A 100 4.78 5.52 -3.85
CA THR A 100 4.35 4.11 -3.69
C THR A 100 5.11 3.37 -2.59
N ALA A 101 6.26 3.89 -2.17
CA ALA A 101 7.05 3.41 -1.05
C ALA A 101 6.65 4.08 0.29
N THR A 102 5.53 4.80 0.33
CA THR A 102 5.02 5.51 1.52
C THR A 102 3.51 5.31 1.67
N PRO A 103 2.93 5.50 2.87
CA PRO A 103 1.48 5.43 3.09
C PRO A 103 0.70 6.48 2.29
N VAL A 104 1.37 7.56 1.83
CA VAL A 104 0.75 8.64 1.05
C VAL A 104 0.12 8.10 -0.24
N MET A 105 0.71 7.10 -0.90
CA MET A 105 0.11 6.54 -2.10
C MET A 105 -1.21 5.83 -1.78
N GLY A 106 -1.28 5.09 -0.68
CA GLY A 106 -2.53 4.46 -0.21
C GLY A 106 -3.62 5.50 0.01
N TRP A 107 -3.27 6.60 0.69
CA TRP A 107 -4.19 7.74 0.90
C TRP A 107 -4.63 8.40 -0.42
N ILE A 108 -3.72 8.62 -1.38
CA ILE A 108 -4.06 9.17 -2.71
C ILE A 108 -5.05 8.24 -3.42
N THR A 109 -4.78 6.94 -3.43
CA THR A 109 -5.63 5.96 -4.13
C THR A 109 -6.97 5.74 -3.45
N GLY A 110 -7.03 5.87 -2.13
CA GLY A 110 -8.25 5.77 -1.34
C GLY A 110 -9.17 6.98 -1.46
N ASN A 111 -8.67 8.13 -1.92
CA ASN A 111 -9.47 9.33 -2.16
C ASN A 111 -9.72 9.54 -3.67
N PRO A 112 -10.93 9.22 -4.19
CA PRO A 112 -11.22 9.30 -5.61
C PRO A 112 -10.98 10.69 -6.21
N ALA A 113 -11.29 11.76 -5.46
CA ALA A 113 -11.13 13.13 -5.95
C ALA A 113 -9.65 13.50 -6.14
N VAL A 114 -8.77 13.11 -5.21
CA VAL A 114 -7.33 13.34 -5.32
C VAL A 114 -6.73 12.46 -6.42
N ASN A 115 -7.11 11.17 -6.47
CA ASN A 115 -6.64 10.24 -7.48
C ASN A 115 -6.99 10.72 -8.90
N TRP A 116 -8.24 11.11 -9.14
CA TRP A 116 -8.67 11.68 -10.42
C TRP A 116 -8.01 13.02 -10.70
N GLY A 117 -7.88 13.87 -9.67
CA GLY A 117 -7.19 15.16 -9.75
C GLY A 117 -5.74 15.05 -10.19
N LEU A 118 -5.06 13.93 -9.92
CA LEU A 118 -3.69 13.66 -10.37
C LEU A 118 -3.63 12.93 -11.71
N THR A 119 -4.53 11.96 -11.93
CA THR A 119 -4.55 11.11 -13.13
C THR A 119 -4.83 11.92 -14.40
N TRP A 120 -5.87 12.76 -14.40
CA TRP A 120 -6.28 13.49 -15.60
C TRP A 120 -5.25 14.51 -16.09
N PRO A 121 -4.57 15.29 -15.23
CA PRO A 121 -3.45 16.13 -15.67
C PRO A 121 -2.30 15.35 -16.29
N ILE A 122 -1.95 14.17 -15.77
CA ILE A 122 -0.91 13.31 -16.35
C ILE A 122 -1.33 12.86 -17.76
N ARG A 123 -2.58 12.39 -17.93
CA ARG A 123 -3.12 12.03 -19.26
C ARG A 123 -3.21 13.23 -20.20
N GLY A 124 -3.54 14.42 -19.67
CA GLY A 124 -3.51 15.67 -20.42
C GLY A 124 -2.10 16.01 -20.92
N MET A 125 -1.07 15.72 -20.12
CA MET A 125 0.32 15.91 -20.53
C MET A 125 0.75 14.92 -21.63
N ASP A 126 0.35 13.65 -21.54
CA ASP A 126 0.58 12.65 -22.60
C ASP A 126 -0.08 13.10 -23.93
N LEU A 127 -1.32 13.61 -23.86
CA LEU A 127 -2.04 14.17 -25.00
C LEU A 127 -1.30 15.38 -25.60
N LEU A 128 -0.81 16.30 -24.75
CA LEU A 128 -0.03 17.46 -25.17
C LEU A 128 1.31 17.06 -25.80
N LEU A 129 1.97 16.02 -25.27
CA LEU A 129 3.18 15.44 -25.84
C LEU A 129 2.94 14.90 -27.25
N LEU A 130 1.87 14.12 -27.44
CA LEU A 130 1.46 13.59 -28.74
C LEU A 130 1.06 14.70 -29.72
N PHE A 131 0.32 15.69 -29.25
CA PHE A 131 -0.06 16.85 -30.05
C PHE A 131 1.18 17.64 -30.50
N ALA A 132 2.11 17.90 -29.59
CA ALA A 132 3.36 18.59 -29.90
C ALA A 132 4.24 17.77 -30.85
N LEU A 133 4.31 16.44 -30.68
CA LEU A 133 4.98 15.53 -31.61
C LEU A 133 4.37 15.61 -33.02
N TRP A 134 3.03 15.60 -33.12
CA TRP A 134 2.32 15.76 -34.39
C TRP A 134 2.58 17.12 -35.05
N ARG A 135 2.55 18.22 -34.29
CA ARG A 135 2.83 19.56 -34.83
C ARG A 135 4.30 19.72 -35.22
N GLY A 136 5.21 19.13 -34.45
CA GLY A 136 6.65 19.13 -34.71
C GLY A 136 7.01 18.35 -35.97
N SER A 137 6.45 17.16 -36.17
CA SER A 137 6.68 16.39 -37.39
C SER A 137 6.15 17.10 -38.63
N ARG A 138 4.97 17.73 -38.58
CA ARG A 138 4.47 18.54 -39.70
C ARG A 138 5.36 19.74 -40.02
N ALA A 139 6.01 20.33 -39.01
CA ALA A 139 6.99 21.37 -39.25
C ALA A 139 8.25 20.82 -39.96
N ALA A 140 8.69 19.60 -39.60
CA ALA A 140 9.79 18.91 -40.28
C ALA A 140 9.46 18.55 -41.75
N PHE A 141 8.22 18.15 -42.08
CA PHE A 141 7.83 17.96 -43.49
C PHE A 141 7.94 19.24 -44.32
N ARG A 142 7.64 20.40 -43.72
CA ARG A 142 7.75 21.69 -44.41
C ARG A 142 9.20 22.07 -44.70
N THR A 143 10.17 21.64 -43.88
CA THR A 143 11.58 21.95 -44.12
C THR A 143 12.17 21.13 -45.26
N VAL A 144 11.63 19.93 -45.53
CA VAL A 144 12.04 19.09 -46.67
C VAL A 144 11.43 19.56 -48.00
N GLY A 145 10.44 20.48 -47.98
CA GLY A 145 9.98 21.21 -49.16
C GLY A 145 8.87 20.54 -49.98
N GLU A 146 8.17 19.53 -49.45
CA GLU A 146 7.04 18.91 -50.17
C GLU A 146 5.78 19.79 -50.16
N ALA A 147 5.20 20.00 -51.35
CA ALA A 147 3.96 20.76 -51.56
C ALA A 147 2.67 19.99 -51.14
N GLN A 148 2.75 18.66 -51.02
CA GLN A 148 1.71 17.81 -50.45
C GLN A 148 2.38 16.87 -49.43
N PRO A 149 2.15 17.06 -48.11
CA PRO A 149 2.68 16.11 -47.14
C PRO A 149 2.05 14.72 -47.40
N PRO A 150 2.80 13.62 -47.24
CA PRO A 150 2.25 12.28 -47.30
C PRO A 150 1.15 12.11 -46.24
N ARG A 151 0.39 11.00 -46.33
CA ARG A 151 -0.70 10.67 -45.40
C ARG A 151 -0.32 11.00 -43.95
N ASP A 152 -1.13 11.83 -43.29
CA ASP A 152 -0.91 12.30 -41.90
C ASP A 152 -1.15 11.15 -40.90
N TRP A 153 -0.21 10.20 -40.79
CA TRP A 153 -0.31 9.05 -39.89
C TRP A 153 -0.42 9.50 -38.43
N LEU A 154 0.32 10.53 -38.01
CA LEU A 154 0.22 11.05 -36.65
C LEU A 154 -1.13 11.69 -36.31
N ARG A 155 -1.89 12.20 -37.30
CA ARG A 155 -3.26 12.64 -37.07
C ARG A 155 -4.15 11.43 -36.75
N GLU A 156 -4.02 10.35 -37.51
CA GLU A 156 -4.72 9.09 -37.22
C GLU A 156 -4.32 8.54 -35.85
N GLY A 157 -3.03 8.53 -35.53
CA GLY A 157 -2.53 8.12 -34.20
C GLY A 157 -3.11 8.97 -33.08
N PHE A 158 -3.13 10.30 -33.23
CA PHE A 158 -3.74 11.20 -32.25
C PHE A 158 -5.24 10.93 -32.05
N LEU A 159 -5.97 10.63 -33.12
CA LEU A 159 -7.37 10.20 -33.03
C LEU A 159 -7.51 8.84 -32.32
N CYS A 160 -6.62 7.88 -32.57
CA CYS A 160 -6.59 6.61 -31.85
C CYS A 160 -6.38 6.83 -30.35
N TYR A 161 -5.47 7.72 -29.96
CA TYR A 161 -5.24 8.05 -28.56
C TYR A 161 -6.46 8.73 -27.90
N LEU A 162 -7.14 9.65 -28.60
CA LEU A 162 -8.38 10.25 -28.10
C LEU A 162 -9.49 9.20 -27.90
N LEU A 163 -9.61 8.23 -28.82
CA LEU A 163 -10.56 7.13 -28.69
C LEU A 163 -10.18 6.17 -27.55
N ALA A 164 -8.88 5.95 -27.33
CA ALA A 164 -8.38 5.15 -26.22
C ALA A 164 -8.71 5.82 -24.88
N LEU A 165 -8.49 7.14 -24.78
CA LEU A 165 -8.85 7.94 -23.61
C LEU A 165 -10.37 7.95 -23.36
N ALA A 166 -11.17 8.08 -24.41
CA ALA A 166 -12.63 7.98 -24.31
C ALA A 166 -13.09 6.58 -23.86
N THR A 167 -12.39 5.52 -24.31
CA THR A 167 -12.66 4.14 -23.89
C THR A 167 -12.30 3.93 -22.42
N ALA A 168 -11.18 4.49 -21.95
CA ALA A 168 -10.79 4.47 -20.55
C ALA A 168 -11.80 5.22 -19.68
N LEU A 169 -12.18 6.44 -20.07
CA LEU A 169 -13.22 7.22 -19.39
C LEU A 169 -14.56 6.48 -19.35
N TRP A 170 -14.95 5.82 -20.44
CA TRP A 170 -16.17 5.03 -20.48
C TRP A 170 -16.11 3.83 -19.53
N SER A 171 -14.93 3.22 -19.37
CA SER A 171 -14.73 2.15 -18.40
C SER A 171 -14.88 2.61 -16.96
N GLU A 172 -14.46 3.84 -16.65
CA GLU A 172 -14.61 4.45 -15.32
C GLU A 172 -16.06 4.89 -15.04
N LEU A 173 -16.71 5.53 -16.02
CA LEU A 173 -18.08 6.04 -15.86
C LEU A 173 -19.15 4.94 -15.82
N VAL A 174 -18.88 3.81 -16.46
CA VAL A 174 -19.79 2.66 -16.49
C VAL A 174 -18.99 1.41 -16.14
N PRO A 175 -18.73 1.16 -14.84
CA PRO A 175 -18.02 -0.04 -14.40
C PRO A 175 -18.74 -1.29 -14.89
N ALA A 176 -18.00 -2.24 -15.48
CA ALA A 176 -18.53 -3.55 -15.88
C ALA A 176 -18.38 -4.59 -14.75
N VAL A 177 -18.15 -4.09 -13.54
CA VAL A 177 -17.88 -4.86 -12.35
C VAL A 177 -18.51 -4.21 -11.13
N GLU A 178 -18.91 -5.03 -10.18
CA GLU A 178 -19.40 -4.60 -8.87
C GLU A 178 -18.55 -5.22 -7.77
N PRO A 179 -18.38 -4.53 -6.62
CA PRO A 179 -17.77 -5.14 -5.44
C PRO A 179 -18.71 -6.23 -4.93
N GLY A 180 -18.27 -7.48 -4.99
CA GLY A 180 -18.95 -8.62 -4.38
C GLY A 180 -18.17 -9.17 -3.20
N TRP A 181 -18.80 -10.11 -2.50
CA TRP A 181 -18.23 -10.77 -1.32
C TRP A 181 -16.90 -11.50 -1.59
N LEU A 182 -16.78 -12.22 -2.72
CA LEU A 182 -15.54 -12.92 -3.12
C LEU A 182 -14.62 -12.07 -4.02
N GLY A 183 -14.72 -10.75 -3.91
CA GLY A 183 -14.01 -9.81 -4.75
C GLY A 183 -14.88 -9.28 -5.88
N VAL A 184 -14.31 -9.08 -7.05
CA VAL A 184 -14.96 -8.32 -8.12
C VAL A 184 -15.92 -9.22 -8.92
N THR A 185 -17.22 -8.94 -8.89
CA THR A 185 -18.22 -9.65 -9.71
C THR A 185 -18.35 -8.98 -11.06
N ILE A 186 -18.29 -9.76 -12.13
CA ILE A 186 -18.39 -9.24 -13.50
C ILE A 186 -19.87 -9.10 -13.87
N THR A 187 -20.38 -7.86 -13.88
CA THR A 187 -21.78 -7.57 -14.23
C THR A 187 -22.02 -7.74 -15.73
N ASN A 188 -21.05 -7.37 -16.56
CA ASN A 188 -21.13 -7.50 -18.00
C ASN A 188 -19.83 -8.04 -18.61
N HIS A 189 -19.83 -9.35 -18.85
CA HIS A 189 -18.67 -10.07 -19.40
C HIS A 189 -18.22 -9.50 -20.76
N TRP A 190 -19.16 -9.11 -21.62
CA TRP A 190 -18.82 -8.53 -22.92
C TRP A 190 -18.08 -7.19 -22.78
N LEU A 191 -18.62 -6.27 -21.98
CA LEU A 191 -17.99 -4.96 -21.77
C LEU A 191 -16.64 -5.08 -21.06
N TYR A 192 -16.55 -5.99 -20.08
CA TYR A 192 -15.33 -6.23 -19.30
C TYR A 192 -14.15 -6.63 -20.18
N TYR A 193 -14.34 -7.56 -21.13
CA TYR A 193 -13.24 -8.01 -22.00
C TYR A 193 -13.07 -7.16 -23.27
N LEU A 194 -14.16 -6.64 -23.87
CA LEU A 194 -14.06 -5.90 -25.13
C LEU A 194 -13.36 -4.55 -24.98
N ARG A 195 -13.59 -3.82 -23.88
CA ARG A 195 -13.00 -2.48 -23.68
C ARG A 195 -11.47 -2.51 -23.57
N PRO A 196 -10.84 -3.39 -22.75
CA PRO A 196 -9.39 -3.55 -22.76
C PRO A 196 -8.85 -3.94 -24.13
N ILE A 197 -9.52 -4.86 -24.85
CA ILE A 197 -9.09 -5.26 -26.21
C ILE A 197 -9.14 -4.07 -27.17
N ALA A 198 -10.23 -3.30 -27.17
CA ALA A 198 -10.38 -2.11 -27.99
C ALA A 198 -9.30 -1.05 -27.66
N PHE A 199 -9.04 -0.83 -26.37
CA PHE A 199 -7.98 0.06 -25.89
C PHE A 199 -6.61 -0.39 -26.42
N LEU A 200 -6.27 -1.69 -26.29
CA LEU A 200 -5.01 -2.25 -26.78
C LEU A 200 -4.85 -2.08 -28.30
N ILE A 201 -5.90 -2.34 -29.08
CA ILE A 201 -5.86 -2.17 -30.55
C ILE A 201 -5.59 -0.71 -30.91
N LEU A 202 -6.21 0.25 -30.23
CA LEU A 202 -6.04 1.68 -30.47
C LEU A 202 -4.61 2.13 -30.13
N GLU A 203 -4.05 1.68 -29.00
CA GLU A 203 -2.67 1.96 -28.59
C GLU A 203 -1.63 1.35 -29.55
N ILE A 204 -1.83 0.09 -29.98
CA ILE A 204 -0.96 -0.53 -31.00
C ILE A 204 -1.04 0.27 -32.31
N ARG A 205 -2.25 0.68 -32.73
CA ARG A 205 -2.44 1.47 -33.94
C ARG A 205 -1.76 2.84 -33.84
N LEU A 206 -1.80 3.49 -32.68
CA LEU A 206 -1.06 4.73 -32.39
C LEU A 206 0.45 4.52 -32.58
N LEU A 207 1.02 3.46 -32.00
CA LEU A 207 2.45 3.15 -32.15
C LEU A 207 2.82 2.91 -33.62
N VAL A 208 2.01 2.14 -34.36
CA VAL A 208 2.22 1.92 -35.81
C VAL A 208 2.14 3.23 -36.60
N CYS A 209 1.23 4.14 -36.26
CA CYS A 209 1.15 5.47 -36.88
C CYS A 209 2.43 6.29 -36.65
N ILE A 210 2.99 6.26 -35.44
CA ILE A 210 4.23 6.95 -35.11
C ILE A 210 5.40 6.37 -35.92
N ALA A 211 5.49 5.03 -36.00
CA ALA A 211 6.52 4.34 -36.78
C ALA A 211 6.44 4.69 -38.27
N HIS A 212 5.26 4.59 -38.88
CA HIS A 212 5.10 4.96 -40.30
C HIS A 212 5.41 6.42 -40.59
N GLN A 213 5.06 7.36 -39.71
CA GLN A 213 5.45 8.76 -39.90
C GLN A 213 6.97 8.94 -39.82
N SER A 214 7.64 8.20 -38.92
CA SER A 214 9.09 8.19 -38.80
C SER A 214 9.75 7.76 -40.09
N ASP A 215 9.30 6.64 -40.65
CA ASP A 215 9.85 6.05 -41.87
C ASP A 215 9.58 6.92 -43.09
N ALA A 216 8.41 7.56 -43.15
CA ALA A 216 8.10 8.52 -44.21
C ALA A 216 9.07 9.72 -44.20
N LEU A 217 9.42 10.26 -43.04
CA LEU A 217 10.42 11.35 -42.95
C LEU A 217 11.83 10.85 -43.29
N ALA A 218 12.22 9.68 -42.80
CA ALA A 218 13.53 9.11 -43.07
C ALA A 218 13.71 8.78 -44.56
N GLY A 219 12.68 8.23 -45.22
CA GLY A 219 12.69 7.94 -46.65
C GLY A 219 12.78 9.18 -47.54
N LEU A 220 12.39 10.35 -47.02
CA LEU A 220 12.57 11.65 -47.68
C LEU A 220 13.96 12.27 -47.42
N GLY A 221 14.87 11.56 -46.75
CA GLY A 221 16.21 12.04 -46.43
C GLY A 221 16.24 13.05 -45.29
N TYR A 222 15.20 13.10 -44.45
CA TYR A 222 15.23 13.93 -43.25
C TYR A 222 16.29 13.41 -42.26
N ASP A 223 17.24 14.28 -41.96
CA ASP A 223 18.30 14.05 -40.98
C ASP A 223 18.37 15.23 -40.01
N ILE A 224 18.81 14.97 -38.79
CA ILE A 224 18.91 15.96 -37.71
C ILE A 224 20.37 16.14 -37.32
N ALA A 225 20.74 17.36 -36.92
CA ALA A 225 22.05 17.59 -36.31
C ALA A 225 21.92 17.35 -34.79
N PRO A 226 22.34 16.18 -34.26
CA PRO A 226 22.13 15.86 -32.86
C PRO A 226 22.78 16.90 -31.96
N ALA A 227 21.98 17.52 -31.09
CA ALA A 227 22.47 18.57 -30.22
C ALA A 227 23.51 18.02 -29.23
N PRO A 228 24.64 18.71 -28.98
CA PRO A 228 25.77 18.19 -28.23
C PRO A 228 25.35 17.71 -26.84
N VAL A 229 25.90 16.58 -26.43
CA VAL A 229 25.47 15.80 -25.27
C VAL A 229 26.58 15.80 -24.23
N ARG A 230 26.30 16.30 -23.02
CA ARG A 230 27.25 16.26 -21.88
C ARG A 230 27.28 14.90 -21.17
N VAL A 231 26.18 14.15 -21.23
CA VAL A 231 25.97 12.86 -20.54
C VAL A 231 25.31 11.90 -21.52
N SER A 232 25.98 10.80 -21.86
CA SER A 232 25.48 9.80 -22.80
C SER A 232 24.24 9.07 -22.25
N ALA A 233 23.54 8.33 -23.11
CA ALA A 233 22.25 7.70 -22.74
C ALA A 233 22.36 6.71 -21.58
N ARG A 234 23.39 5.85 -21.58
CA ARG A 234 23.60 4.82 -20.54
C ARG A 234 23.79 5.40 -19.13
N PRO A 235 24.74 6.31 -18.87
CA PRO A 235 24.92 6.88 -17.54
C PRO A 235 23.72 7.73 -17.10
N PHE A 236 22.98 8.34 -18.04
CA PHE A 236 21.72 9.02 -17.70
C PHE A 236 20.68 8.03 -17.18
N LEU A 237 20.43 6.93 -17.90
CA LEU A 237 19.50 5.89 -17.48
C LEU A 237 19.90 5.31 -16.14
N LEU A 238 21.18 4.90 -15.99
CA LEU A 238 21.70 4.39 -14.72
C LEU A 238 21.53 5.41 -13.59
N GLY A 239 21.76 6.70 -13.86
CA GLY A 239 21.56 7.77 -12.88
C GLY A 239 20.11 7.93 -12.42
N VAL A 240 19.14 7.86 -13.34
CA VAL A 240 17.71 7.90 -13.01
C VAL A 240 17.34 6.71 -12.13
N PHE A 241 17.67 5.49 -12.56
CA PHE A 241 17.35 4.28 -11.79
C PHE A 241 18.05 4.25 -10.43
N ALA A 242 19.34 4.63 -10.37
CA ALA A 242 20.09 4.68 -9.12
C ALA A 242 19.50 5.72 -8.16
N LEU A 243 19.08 6.89 -8.66
CA LEU A 243 18.47 7.92 -7.84
C LEU A 243 17.11 7.48 -7.29
N THR A 244 16.22 6.92 -8.13
CA THR A 244 14.92 6.41 -7.66
C THR A 244 15.11 5.27 -6.67
N LEU A 245 15.99 4.31 -6.97
CA LEU A 245 16.26 3.16 -6.10
C LEU A 245 16.88 3.59 -4.76
N ALA A 246 17.76 4.59 -4.75
CA ALA A 246 18.36 5.11 -3.52
C ALA A 246 17.34 5.87 -2.65
N ALA A 247 16.29 6.44 -3.24
CA ALA A 247 15.24 7.16 -2.52
C ALA A 247 14.20 6.23 -1.87
N ILE A 248 14.02 5.00 -2.38
CA ILE A 248 13.01 4.05 -1.88
C ILE A 248 13.27 3.59 -0.42
N PRO A 249 14.48 3.13 -0.02
CA PRO A 249 14.72 2.67 1.35
C PRO A 249 14.44 3.71 2.44
N PRO A 250 14.89 4.98 2.36
CA PRO A 250 14.55 5.98 3.37
C PRO A 250 13.04 6.31 3.34
N ALA A 251 12.39 6.28 2.18
CA ALA A 251 10.95 6.48 2.07
C ALA A 251 10.16 5.36 2.77
N LEU A 252 10.54 4.09 2.58
CA LEU A 252 9.94 2.94 3.27
C LEU A 252 10.17 3.02 4.78
N TRP A 253 11.37 3.38 5.20
CA TRP A 253 11.71 3.45 6.62
C TRP A 253 10.99 4.59 7.35
N LEU A 254 10.88 5.77 6.73
CA LEU A 254 10.13 6.89 7.29
C LEU A 254 8.62 6.65 7.21
N GLY A 255 8.14 6.13 6.09
CA GLY A 255 6.72 5.85 5.86
C GLY A 255 6.17 4.71 6.71
N GLY A 256 7.01 3.76 7.11
CA GLY A 256 6.62 2.65 7.98
C GLY A 256 6.64 2.98 9.47
N ARG A 257 7.00 4.19 9.89
CA ARG A 257 6.92 4.57 11.32
C ARG A 257 5.54 5.12 11.65
N ILE A 258 4.90 4.50 12.63
CA ILE A 258 3.59 4.89 13.16
C ILE A 258 3.83 5.63 14.48
N PRO A 259 3.36 6.88 14.62
CA PRO A 259 3.49 7.60 15.88
C PRO A 259 2.76 6.89 17.03
N THR A 260 3.50 6.48 18.05
CA THR A 260 2.98 5.82 19.28
C THR A 260 2.25 6.80 20.21
N GLY A 261 2.20 8.09 19.86
CA GLY A 261 1.65 9.17 20.69
C GLY A 261 2.72 9.85 21.55
N PRO A 262 2.36 10.93 22.28
CA PRO A 262 3.26 11.57 23.22
C PRO A 262 3.53 10.61 24.39
N ALA A 263 4.80 10.31 24.63
CA ALA A 263 5.22 9.53 25.77
C ALA A 263 5.10 10.36 27.05
N GLU A 264 4.22 9.95 27.96
CA GLU A 264 4.09 10.59 29.26
C GLU A 264 4.57 9.64 30.35
N PRO A 265 5.27 10.12 31.39
CA PRO A 265 5.54 9.31 32.56
C PRO A 265 4.23 8.78 33.14
N ALA A 266 4.23 7.54 33.62
CA ALA A 266 3.03 6.98 34.25
C ALA A 266 2.51 7.90 35.36
N ALA A 267 1.26 8.34 35.23
CA ALA A 267 0.63 9.23 36.18
C ALA A 267 0.57 8.59 37.58
N GLN A 268 0.82 9.39 38.61
CA GLN A 268 0.65 8.95 40.00
C GLN A 268 -0.83 8.78 40.31
N LEU A 269 -1.18 7.65 40.89
CA LEU A 269 -2.54 7.35 41.31
C LEU A 269 -2.90 8.11 42.60
N THR A 270 -4.18 8.44 42.73
CA THR A 270 -4.74 8.92 43.99
C THR A 270 -4.88 7.75 44.98
N ALA A 271 -5.02 8.06 46.27
CA ALA A 271 -5.22 7.02 47.29
C ALA A 271 -6.47 6.16 47.02
N GLU A 272 -7.54 6.77 46.51
CA GLU A 272 -8.78 6.05 46.15
C GLU A 272 -8.56 5.11 44.96
N GLN A 273 -7.78 5.52 43.96
CA GLN A 273 -7.44 4.67 42.81
C GLN A 273 -6.57 3.48 43.22
N GLU A 274 -5.65 3.66 44.16
CA GLU A 274 -4.81 2.57 44.69
C GLU A 274 -5.63 1.55 45.50
N ASP A 275 -6.62 2.02 46.27
CA ASP A 275 -7.57 1.17 46.98
C ASP A 275 -8.40 0.32 45.99
N ILE A 276 -8.85 0.93 44.88
CA ILE A 276 -9.57 0.20 43.82
C ILE A 276 -8.66 -0.84 43.17
N ARG A 277 -7.41 -0.49 42.84
CA ARG A 277 -6.42 -1.42 42.28
C ARG A 277 -6.21 -2.62 43.18
N THR A 278 -6.01 -2.39 44.48
CA THR A 278 -5.84 -3.45 45.49
C THR A 278 -7.07 -4.36 45.55
N ARG A 279 -8.27 -3.78 45.46
CA ARG A 279 -9.52 -4.55 45.40
C ARG A 279 -9.60 -5.43 44.16
N LEU A 280 -9.26 -4.92 42.97
CA LEU A 280 -9.26 -5.71 41.74
C LEU A 280 -8.29 -6.90 41.82
N VAL A 281 -7.12 -6.70 42.41
CA VAL A 281 -6.17 -7.79 42.67
C VAL A 281 -6.77 -8.83 43.62
N SER A 282 -7.44 -8.39 44.69
CA SER A 282 -8.11 -9.31 45.62
C SER A 282 -9.28 -10.09 44.99
N LEU A 283 -9.89 -9.55 43.93
CA LEU A 283 -10.96 -10.20 43.18
C LEU A 283 -10.43 -11.18 42.13
N GLY A 284 -9.13 -11.19 41.83
CA GLY A 284 -8.49 -12.15 40.93
C GLY A 284 -7.69 -11.56 39.77
N LEU A 285 -7.66 -10.23 39.60
CA LEU A 285 -6.83 -9.60 38.56
C LEU A 285 -5.34 -9.72 38.91
N PRO A 286 -4.46 -10.13 37.99
CA PRO A 286 -3.02 -10.16 38.25
C PRO A 286 -2.46 -8.77 38.60
N GLU A 287 -1.42 -8.73 39.44
CA GLU A 287 -0.80 -7.48 39.89
C GLU A 287 -0.22 -6.65 38.74
N ASP A 288 0.36 -7.31 37.73
CA ASP A 288 0.91 -6.68 36.52
C ASP A 288 -0.20 -6.09 35.63
N ALA A 289 -1.28 -6.84 35.40
CA ALA A 289 -2.45 -6.33 34.68
C ALA A 289 -3.12 -5.16 35.40
N ALA A 290 -3.24 -5.22 36.73
CA ALA A 290 -3.78 -4.14 37.55
C ALA A 290 -2.86 -2.91 37.57
N ALA A 291 -1.53 -3.11 37.53
CA ALA A 291 -0.54 -2.04 37.47
C ALA A 291 -0.58 -1.26 36.15
N ALA A 292 -0.99 -1.91 35.06
CA ALA A 292 -1.12 -1.30 33.74
C ALA A 292 -2.29 -0.31 33.62
N LEU A 293 -3.35 -0.48 34.43
CA LEU A 293 -4.54 0.36 34.40
C LEU A 293 -4.23 1.80 34.87
N ASP A 294 -4.77 2.79 34.16
CA ASP A 294 -4.70 4.19 34.56
C ASP A 294 -5.81 4.56 35.55
N GLY A 295 -5.77 5.79 36.06
CA GLY A 295 -6.76 6.26 37.03
C GLY A 295 -8.19 6.24 36.50
N ALA A 296 -8.40 6.53 35.22
CA ALA A 296 -9.72 6.53 34.60
C ALA A 296 -10.29 5.10 34.49
N GLU A 297 -9.49 4.13 34.05
CA GLU A 297 -9.91 2.73 33.99
C GLU A 297 -10.15 2.14 35.39
N LEU A 298 -9.34 2.52 36.39
CA LEU A 298 -9.59 2.12 37.78
C LEU A 298 -10.94 2.68 38.27
N GLU A 299 -11.26 3.94 37.98
CA GLU A 299 -12.55 4.54 38.33
C GLU A 299 -13.73 3.83 37.65
N ARG A 300 -13.60 3.42 36.38
CA ARG A 300 -14.61 2.60 35.69
C ARG A 300 -14.84 1.26 36.38
N CYS A 301 -13.78 0.68 36.92
CA CYS A 301 -13.82 -0.60 37.63
C CYS A 301 -14.11 -0.47 39.14
N ALA A 302 -14.37 0.72 39.68
CA ALA A 302 -14.57 0.95 41.11
C ALA A 302 -15.69 0.09 41.74
N ARG A 303 -16.69 -0.28 40.93
CA ARG A 303 -17.85 -1.08 41.36
C ARG A 303 -17.74 -2.56 40.95
N ALA A 304 -16.55 -3.05 40.59
CA ALA A 304 -16.33 -4.44 40.23
C ALA A 304 -16.85 -5.43 41.28
N VAL A 305 -17.59 -6.43 40.81
CA VAL A 305 -18.20 -7.49 41.64
C VAL A 305 -17.33 -8.74 41.62
N ALA A 306 -16.82 -9.11 40.44
CA ALA A 306 -15.95 -10.26 40.23
C ALA A 306 -14.95 -9.99 39.10
N VAL A 307 -13.84 -10.73 39.11
CA VAL A 307 -12.87 -10.76 38.02
C VAL A 307 -12.65 -12.20 37.62
N GLU A 308 -12.78 -12.50 36.34
CA GLU A 308 -12.55 -13.83 35.78
C GLU A 308 -11.58 -13.77 34.60
N THR A 309 -10.96 -14.90 34.27
CA THR A 309 -10.06 -15.04 33.12
C THR A 309 -10.81 -15.62 31.93
N GLY A 310 -10.49 -15.16 30.72
CA GLY A 310 -10.88 -15.86 29.50
C GLY A 310 -10.12 -17.19 29.38
N HIS A 311 -10.78 -18.20 28.82
CA HIS A 311 -10.18 -19.47 28.43
C HIS A 311 -9.77 -19.40 26.97
N TRP A 312 -8.58 -19.89 26.65
CA TRP A 312 -8.13 -19.98 25.26
C TRP A 312 -8.72 -21.24 24.60
N SER A 313 -8.92 -21.18 23.29
CA SER A 313 -9.30 -22.32 22.47
C SER A 313 -8.40 -22.39 21.24
N ASP A 314 -7.88 -23.59 20.96
CA ASP A 314 -7.33 -23.87 19.64
C ASP A 314 -8.47 -24.05 18.64
N LEU A 315 -8.56 -23.15 17.67
CA LEU A 315 -9.55 -23.23 16.59
C LEU A 315 -8.90 -23.51 15.24
N ASP A 316 -7.56 -23.50 15.15
CA ASP A 316 -6.85 -23.81 13.91
C ASP A 316 -6.53 -25.30 13.86
N LEU A 317 -7.54 -26.09 13.55
CA LEU A 317 -7.40 -27.55 13.41
C LEU A 317 -6.69 -27.96 12.09
N THR A 318 -6.10 -27.00 11.37
CA THR A 318 -5.48 -27.24 10.06
C THR A 318 -3.97 -27.45 10.14
N ASP A 319 -3.35 -27.10 11.27
CA ASP A 319 -1.97 -27.45 11.60
C ASP A 319 -1.89 -28.47 12.75
N ASP A 320 -0.68 -28.97 13.02
CA ASP A 320 -0.39 -29.87 14.15
C ASP A 320 0.25 -29.09 15.32
N ASP A 321 0.21 -27.74 15.29
CA ASP A 321 0.92 -26.90 16.25
C ASP A 321 0.05 -26.67 17.49
N VAL A 322 0.44 -27.29 18.61
CA VAL A 322 -0.26 -27.08 19.88
C VAL A 322 0.12 -25.71 20.46
N PRO A 323 -0.84 -24.84 20.78
CA PRO A 323 -0.54 -23.54 21.36
C PRO A 323 0.22 -23.66 22.68
N LEU A 324 1.32 -22.91 22.81
CA LEU A 324 2.11 -22.86 24.04
C LEU A 324 1.40 -21.94 25.05
N VAL A 325 1.13 -22.47 26.24
CA VAL A 325 0.36 -21.77 27.27
C VAL A 325 1.12 -21.81 28.58
N GLU A 326 1.28 -20.64 29.21
CA GLU A 326 1.87 -20.47 30.53
C GLU A 326 0.83 -19.86 31.48
N GLY A 327 0.19 -20.71 32.28
CA GLY A 327 -0.89 -20.27 33.18
C GLY A 327 -2.08 -19.73 32.39
N ASN A 328 -2.38 -18.44 32.56
CA ASN A 328 -3.47 -17.75 31.84
C ASN A 328 -2.96 -17.01 30.58
N HIS A 329 -1.69 -17.19 30.22
CA HIS A 329 -1.07 -16.50 29.09
C HIS A 329 -0.92 -17.45 27.91
N LEU A 330 -1.39 -17.01 26.76
CA LEU A 330 -1.13 -17.66 25.48
C LEU A 330 0.16 -17.07 24.90
N LEU A 331 1.14 -17.94 24.62
CA LEU A 331 2.37 -17.53 23.95
C LEU A 331 2.14 -17.58 22.44
N VAL A 332 2.37 -16.43 21.81
CA VAL A 332 2.27 -16.26 20.36
C VAL A 332 3.61 -15.80 19.81
N GLN A 333 3.89 -16.13 18.56
CA GLN A 333 5.04 -15.56 17.88
C GLN A 333 4.78 -14.06 17.67
N ALA A 334 5.83 -13.26 17.64
CA ALA A 334 5.79 -11.84 17.33
C ALA A 334 7.10 -11.49 16.62
N GLY A 335 7.16 -11.84 15.34
CA GLY A 335 8.34 -11.69 14.49
C GLY A 335 9.39 -12.73 14.81
N ASP A 336 10.58 -12.25 15.12
CA ASP A 336 11.70 -13.06 15.59
C ASP A 336 11.64 -13.35 17.10
N THR A 337 10.57 -12.94 17.77
CA THR A 337 10.38 -13.04 19.24
C THR A 337 9.02 -13.65 19.60
N GLN A 338 8.74 -13.74 20.90
CA GLN A 338 7.45 -14.20 21.44
C GLN A 338 6.76 -13.09 22.23
N ALA A 339 5.43 -13.15 22.25
CA ALA A 339 4.57 -12.30 23.06
C ALA A 339 3.55 -13.14 23.83
N ARG A 340 3.08 -12.61 24.95
CA ARG A 340 2.05 -13.18 25.81
C ARG A 340 0.74 -12.44 25.58
N LEU A 341 -0.34 -13.18 25.34
CA LEU A 341 -1.70 -12.67 25.28
C LEU A 341 -2.48 -13.14 26.49
N SER A 342 -3.27 -12.26 27.10
CA SER A 342 -4.20 -12.63 28.17
C SER A 342 -5.49 -11.83 28.12
N VAL A 343 -6.57 -12.43 28.63
CA VAL A 343 -7.91 -11.84 28.64
C VAL A 343 -8.50 -11.91 30.04
N TRP A 344 -9.00 -10.77 30.51
CA TRP A 344 -9.60 -10.62 31.83
C TRP A 344 -10.94 -9.91 31.73
N LEU A 345 -11.94 -10.43 32.42
CA LEU A 345 -13.30 -9.92 32.45
C LEU A 345 -13.58 -9.35 33.84
N VAL A 346 -13.91 -8.07 33.92
CA VAL A 346 -14.32 -7.42 35.16
C VAL A 346 -15.84 -7.22 35.13
N PHE A 347 -16.55 -7.95 35.99
CA PHE A 347 -18.00 -7.89 36.08
C PHE A 347 -18.45 -6.67 36.88
N LEU A 348 -19.30 -5.85 36.26
CA LEU A 348 -19.82 -4.60 36.80
C LEU A 348 -21.33 -4.73 37.07
N PRO A 349 -21.91 -3.87 37.93
CA PRO A 349 -23.34 -3.89 38.21
C PRO A 349 -24.19 -3.63 36.96
N HIS A 350 -25.44 -4.11 36.97
CA HIS A 350 -26.42 -3.96 35.88
C HIS A 350 -26.05 -4.72 34.59
N GLY A 351 -25.36 -5.86 34.70
CA GLY A 351 -25.07 -6.71 33.55
C GLY A 351 -23.97 -6.19 32.64
N GLN A 352 -23.16 -5.25 33.11
CA GLN A 352 -22.05 -4.68 32.34
C GLN A 352 -20.79 -5.54 32.57
N VAL A 353 -20.02 -5.83 31.52
CA VAL A 353 -18.78 -6.59 31.62
C VAL A 353 -17.67 -5.84 30.92
N ARG A 354 -16.62 -5.47 31.65
CA ARG A 354 -15.43 -4.80 31.08
C ARG A 354 -14.41 -5.85 30.67
N TRP A 355 -14.16 -5.94 29.37
CA TRP A 355 -13.16 -6.84 28.80
C TRP A 355 -11.81 -6.14 28.70
N TYR A 356 -10.76 -6.79 29.19
CA TYR A 356 -9.38 -6.37 29.00
C TYR A 356 -8.62 -7.43 28.21
N HIS A 357 -8.01 -7.01 27.12
CA HIS A 357 -7.15 -7.85 26.29
C HIS A 357 -5.73 -7.27 26.34
N PHE A 358 -4.81 -8.02 26.94
CA PHE A 358 -3.43 -7.61 27.11
C PHE A 358 -2.52 -8.31 26.12
N PHE A 359 -1.48 -7.59 25.71
CA PHE A 359 -0.30 -8.17 25.08
C PHE A 359 0.97 -7.72 25.82
N GLN A 360 1.96 -8.60 25.91
CA GLN A 360 3.27 -8.28 26.47
C GLN A 360 4.36 -9.00 25.66
N TYR A 361 5.33 -8.26 25.15
CA TYR A 361 6.47 -8.87 24.46
C TYR A 361 7.43 -9.50 25.49
N GLU A 362 7.81 -10.76 25.32
CA GLU A 362 8.87 -11.39 26.16
C GLU A 362 10.25 -10.83 25.82
N ALA A 363 10.46 -10.60 24.53
CA ALA A 363 11.58 -9.87 23.98
C ALA A 363 11.04 -8.98 22.86
N LEU A 364 11.60 -7.79 22.72
CA LEU A 364 11.15 -6.87 21.68
C LEU A 364 11.74 -7.27 20.32
N PRO A 365 10.93 -7.30 19.24
CA PRO A 365 11.37 -7.70 17.91
C PRO A 365 12.50 -6.80 17.37
N THR A 366 13.29 -7.35 16.46
CA THR A 366 14.38 -6.61 15.81
C THR A 366 13.84 -5.49 14.92
N LEU A 367 12.75 -5.77 14.20
CA LEU A 367 12.07 -4.78 13.37
C LEU A 367 10.92 -4.15 14.17
N ARG A 368 10.95 -2.82 14.30
CA ARG A 368 10.05 -2.03 15.16
C ARG A 368 9.42 -0.88 14.38
N LEU A 369 8.80 -1.22 13.24
CA LEU A 369 8.23 -0.22 12.31
C LEU A 369 6.72 -0.17 12.45
N GLN A 370 6.02 -1.25 12.08
CA GLN A 370 4.57 -1.30 12.15
C GLN A 370 4.14 -2.47 13.01
N GLU A 371 3.52 -2.15 14.14
CA GLU A 371 2.82 -3.08 15.02
C GLU A 371 1.34 -2.71 15.06
N GLN A 372 0.49 -3.70 15.25
CA GLN A 372 -0.93 -3.48 15.46
C GLN A 372 -1.47 -4.53 16.42
N PHE A 373 -2.32 -4.07 17.34
CA PHE A 373 -3.09 -4.92 18.23
C PHE A 373 -4.58 -4.69 17.96
N SER A 374 -5.31 -5.75 17.62
CA SER A 374 -6.74 -5.66 17.30
C SER A 374 -7.52 -6.77 17.96
N ILE A 375 -8.77 -6.48 18.31
CA ILE A 375 -9.69 -7.45 18.88
C ILE A 375 -10.91 -7.55 17.98
N ILE A 376 -11.36 -8.77 17.67
CA ILE A 376 -12.65 -9.07 17.05
C ILE A 376 -13.58 -9.59 18.14
N PRO A 377 -14.53 -8.78 18.65
CA PRO A 377 -15.57 -9.25 19.56
C PRO A 377 -16.51 -10.24 18.86
N SER A 378 -17.24 -11.05 19.62
CA SER A 378 -18.22 -11.99 19.05
C SER A 378 -19.35 -11.31 18.25
N GLY A 379 -19.80 -10.13 18.69
CA GLY A 379 -21.07 -9.53 18.26
C GLY A 379 -22.29 -10.11 18.99
N ASN A 380 -22.10 -10.83 20.09
CA ASN A 380 -23.18 -11.36 20.92
C ASN A 380 -23.86 -10.32 21.79
N TYR A 381 -23.12 -9.30 22.21
CA TYR A 381 -23.60 -8.23 23.05
C TYR A 381 -23.18 -6.89 22.44
N PRO A 382 -23.96 -5.81 22.63
CA PRO A 382 -23.51 -4.46 22.31
C PRO A 382 -22.20 -4.18 23.04
N ALA A 383 -21.24 -3.62 22.32
CA ALA A 383 -19.93 -3.25 22.84
C ALA A 383 -19.72 -1.74 22.67
N ASP A 384 -19.28 -1.09 23.74
CA ASP A 384 -18.99 0.35 23.76
C ASP A 384 -17.82 0.69 24.68
N ASP A 385 -17.59 2.00 24.88
CA ASP A 385 -16.61 2.53 25.84
C ASP A 385 -15.16 2.06 25.63
N TYR A 386 -14.73 1.99 24.36
CA TYR A 386 -13.38 1.52 24.00
C TYR A 386 -12.26 2.34 24.67
N SER A 387 -11.30 1.64 25.29
CA SER A 387 -10.08 2.23 25.84
C SER A 387 -8.86 1.38 25.49
N GLY A 388 -7.68 1.98 25.55
CA GLY A 388 -6.45 1.30 25.19
C GLY A 388 -5.23 2.09 25.65
N ARG A 389 -4.17 1.38 25.97
CA ARG A 389 -2.96 1.97 26.52
C ARG A 389 -1.73 1.16 26.14
N LEU A 390 -0.65 1.87 25.85
CA LEU A 390 0.67 1.31 25.60
C LEU A 390 1.61 1.72 26.73
N LEU A 391 2.40 0.77 27.21
CA LEU A 391 3.32 0.94 28.32
C LEU A 391 4.69 0.39 27.93
N TRP A 392 5.75 1.13 28.19
CA TRP A 392 7.09 0.66 27.92
C TRP A 392 8.11 1.28 28.88
N VAL A 393 9.27 0.65 28.97
CA VAL A 393 10.38 1.12 29.81
C VAL A 393 11.52 1.61 28.92
N GLU A 394 11.97 2.85 29.14
CA GLU A 394 13.19 3.39 28.54
C GLU A 394 14.13 3.87 29.64
N SER A 395 15.38 3.40 29.63
CA SER A 395 16.40 3.82 30.62
C SER A 395 15.91 3.76 32.08
N GLU A 396 15.23 2.66 32.45
CA GLU A 396 14.63 2.42 33.78
C GLU A 396 13.43 3.31 34.15
N ALA A 397 12.97 4.20 33.26
CA ALA A 397 11.76 4.99 33.45
C ALA A 397 10.57 4.37 32.70
N ALA A 398 9.41 4.31 33.36
CA ALA A 398 8.16 3.83 32.78
C ALA A 398 7.41 4.96 32.06
N TYR A 399 7.10 4.71 30.79
CA TYR A 399 6.34 5.60 29.92
C TYR A 399 5.01 4.95 29.55
N ALA A 400 4.01 5.80 29.34
CA ALA A 400 2.70 5.43 28.89
C ALA A 400 2.29 6.31 27.70
N ALA A 401 1.52 5.73 26.80
CA ALA A 401 0.80 6.46 25.77
C ALA A 401 -0.62 5.91 25.66
N ASN A 402 -1.55 6.80 25.38
CA ASN A 402 -2.95 6.46 25.10
C ASN A 402 -3.17 6.71 23.60
N PRO A 403 -2.91 5.70 22.73
CA PRO A 403 -3.09 5.87 21.31
C PRO A 403 -4.57 6.05 20.96
N ASP A 404 -4.84 6.73 19.84
CA ASP A 404 -6.18 6.79 19.28
C ASP A 404 -6.63 5.38 18.88
N ILE A 405 -7.81 4.98 19.37
CA ILE A 405 -8.39 3.68 19.05
C ILE A 405 -9.20 3.83 17.79
N HIS A 406 -8.86 3.03 16.79
CA HIS A 406 -9.59 2.97 15.54
C HIS A 406 -10.64 1.87 15.62
N LEU A 407 -11.84 2.15 15.11
CA LEU A 407 -12.93 1.19 15.03
C LEU A 407 -13.17 0.85 13.56
N ALA A 408 -13.00 -0.43 13.21
CA ALA A 408 -13.50 -0.98 11.96
C ALA A 408 -14.88 -1.62 12.19
N GLY A 409 -15.65 -1.82 11.12
CA GLY A 409 -17.02 -2.34 11.22
C GLY A 409 -18.05 -1.22 11.45
N GLY A 410 -19.13 -1.53 12.16
CA GLY A 410 -20.17 -0.54 12.48
C GLY A 410 -21.14 -0.20 11.35
N GLN A 411 -21.01 -0.83 10.18
CA GLN A 411 -21.88 -0.53 9.05
C GLN A 411 -23.33 -0.89 9.36
N THR A 412 -24.24 -0.01 8.96
CA THR A 412 -25.68 -0.25 9.04
C THR A 412 -26.16 -1.06 7.82
N ALA A 413 -27.35 -1.64 7.90
CA ALA A 413 -27.92 -2.38 6.76
C ALA A 413 -27.96 -1.53 5.47
N GLU A 414 -28.17 -0.22 5.57
CA GLU A 414 -28.23 0.70 4.43
C GLU A 414 -26.88 0.86 3.68
N GLU A 415 -25.77 0.61 4.36
CA GLU A 415 -24.42 0.74 3.83
C GLU A 415 -23.89 -0.58 3.26
N LEU A 416 -24.61 -1.68 3.49
CA LEU A 416 -24.25 -3.04 3.10
C LEU A 416 -24.96 -3.47 1.81
N THR A 417 -24.28 -4.32 1.03
CA THR A 417 -24.91 -4.99 -0.11
C THR A 417 -25.96 -6.01 0.34
N GLU A 418 -26.88 -6.41 -0.54
CA GLU A 418 -27.92 -7.40 -0.21
C GLU A 418 -27.32 -8.73 0.31
N ASP A 419 -26.22 -9.19 -0.30
CA ASP A 419 -25.52 -10.40 0.12
C ASP A 419 -24.91 -10.26 1.54
N GLN A 420 -24.34 -9.09 1.84
CA GLN A 420 -23.78 -8.79 3.16
C GLN A 420 -24.88 -8.73 4.23
N GLN A 421 -26.01 -8.09 3.92
CA GLN A 421 -27.17 -8.05 4.82
C GLN A 421 -27.69 -9.45 5.14
N TRP A 422 -27.73 -10.34 4.14
CA TRP A 422 -28.14 -11.73 4.35
C TRP A 422 -27.18 -12.49 5.26
N TRP A 423 -25.87 -12.34 5.05
CA TRP A 423 -24.86 -13.03 5.86
C TRP A 423 -24.84 -12.57 7.32
N TYR A 424 -24.99 -11.26 7.53
CA TYR A 424 -24.95 -10.65 8.86
C TYR A 424 -26.34 -10.41 9.47
N GLN A 425 -27.39 -11.03 8.94
CA GLN A 425 -28.77 -10.79 9.35
C GLN A 425 -28.96 -10.87 10.87
N HIS A 426 -28.46 -11.92 11.51
CA HIS A 426 -28.61 -12.10 12.96
C HIS A 426 -27.84 -11.07 13.79
N GLU A 427 -26.70 -10.59 13.29
CA GLU A 427 -25.91 -9.56 13.96
C GLU A 427 -26.63 -8.20 13.82
N LEU A 428 -27.13 -7.87 12.63
CA LEU A 428 -27.91 -6.67 12.35
C LEU A 428 -29.23 -6.63 13.13
N GLU A 429 -29.94 -7.75 13.23
CA GLU A 429 -31.16 -7.86 14.04
C GLU A 429 -30.89 -7.61 15.54
N ARG A 430 -29.70 -7.99 16.01
CA ARG A 430 -29.32 -7.90 17.43
C ARG A 430 -28.76 -6.54 17.81
N LEU A 431 -27.86 -5.99 17.00
CA LEU A 431 -27.09 -4.79 17.30
C LEU A 431 -27.58 -3.56 16.51
N GLY A 432 -28.31 -3.76 15.41
CA GLY A 432 -28.69 -2.69 14.47
C GLY A 432 -27.58 -2.26 13.50
N HIS A 433 -26.36 -2.73 13.72
CA HIS A 433 -25.17 -2.48 12.91
C HIS A 433 -24.21 -3.67 13.02
N LEU A 434 -23.20 -3.74 12.14
CA LEU A 434 -22.13 -4.71 12.32
C LEU A 434 -21.30 -4.39 13.56
N LYS A 435 -20.76 -5.40 14.23
CA LYS A 435 -19.89 -5.23 15.39
C LYS A 435 -18.72 -4.30 15.07
N TYR A 436 -18.29 -3.53 16.07
CA TYR A 436 -17.06 -2.76 15.98
C TYR A 436 -15.87 -3.62 16.38
N THR A 437 -14.84 -3.58 15.57
CA THR A 437 -13.56 -4.27 15.78
C THR A 437 -12.52 -3.22 16.14
N PRO A 438 -12.20 -3.02 17.43
CA PRO A 438 -11.23 -2.02 17.84
C PRO A 438 -9.80 -2.47 17.53
N TYR A 439 -8.96 -1.53 17.12
CA TYR A 439 -7.54 -1.74 16.93
C TYR A 439 -6.73 -0.49 17.25
N LEU A 440 -5.46 -0.73 17.60
CA LEU A 440 -4.44 0.31 17.76
C LEU A 440 -3.22 -0.08 16.93
N SER A 441 -2.60 0.90 16.29
CA SER A 441 -1.39 0.73 15.49
C SER A 441 -0.28 1.61 16.05
N PHE A 442 0.94 1.08 16.12
CA PHE A 442 2.05 1.77 16.76
C PHE A 442 3.42 1.31 16.24
N SER A 443 4.47 2.09 16.52
CA SER A 443 5.85 1.63 16.44
C SER A 443 6.40 1.37 17.83
N ILE A 444 7.15 0.28 18.02
CA ILE A 444 7.88 0.09 19.28
C ILE A 444 9.02 1.12 19.36
N PRO A 445 9.13 1.91 20.43
CA PRO A 445 10.23 2.85 20.58
C PRO A 445 11.60 2.15 20.52
N GLN A 446 12.58 2.77 19.85
CA GLN A 446 13.89 2.13 19.64
C GLN A 446 14.69 1.91 20.93
N GLN A 447 14.44 2.73 21.94
CA GLN A 447 15.12 2.66 23.24
C GLN A 447 14.32 1.85 24.27
N ALA A 448 13.14 1.35 23.90
CA ALA A 448 12.36 0.48 24.77
C ALA A 448 13.12 -0.83 25.02
N SER A 449 13.15 -1.23 26.29
CA SER A 449 13.62 -2.55 26.72
C SER A 449 12.47 -3.53 26.92
N GLU A 450 11.33 -3.04 27.39
CA GLU A 450 10.10 -3.79 27.64
C GLU A 450 8.91 -3.03 27.08
N MET A 451 7.92 -3.75 26.56
CA MET A 451 6.68 -3.15 26.07
C MET A 451 5.49 -4.08 26.28
N MET A 452 4.38 -3.49 26.72
CA MET A 452 3.09 -4.13 26.83
C MET A 452 1.99 -3.14 26.50
N GLY A 453 0.77 -3.64 26.38
CA GLY A 453 -0.39 -2.79 26.23
C GLY A 453 -1.68 -3.56 26.42
N TYR A 454 -2.77 -2.82 26.42
CA TYR A 454 -4.10 -3.41 26.40
C TYR A 454 -5.05 -2.63 25.51
N LEU A 455 -6.10 -3.34 25.11
CA LEU A 455 -7.29 -2.77 24.50
C LEU A 455 -8.50 -3.35 25.24
N ALA A 456 -9.46 -2.50 25.55
CA ALA A 456 -10.59 -2.82 26.41
C ALA A 456 -11.89 -2.21 25.87
N TYR A 457 -13.00 -2.88 26.15
CA TYR A 457 -14.34 -2.43 25.83
C TYR A 457 -15.33 -2.97 26.85
N THR A 458 -16.50 -2.35 26.95
CA THR A 458 -17.57 -2.78 27.84
C THR A 458 -18.65 -3.46 27.02
N THR A 459 -19.12 -4.64 27.45
CA THR A 459 -20.28 -5.30 26.86
C THR A 459 -21.50 -5.17 27.75
N ASP A 460 -22.66 -4.98 27.13
CA ASP A 460 -23.96 -4.98 27.82
C ASP A 460 -24.63 -6.36 27.74
N ALA A 461 -24.46 -7.13 28.82
CA ALA A 461 -25.09 -8.43 29.02
C ALA A 461 -26.41 -8.35 29.80
N SER A 462 -27.02 -7.17 29.97
CA SER A 462 -28.31 -7.02 30.66
C SER A 462 -29.42 -7.87 30.03
N THR A 463 -29.47 -7.93 28.70
CA THR A 463 -30.45 -8.76 27.96
C THR A 463 -30.26 -10.27 28.19
N PHE A 464 -29.07 -10.72 28.61
CA PHE A 464 -28.85 -12.09 29.05
C PHE A 464 -29.45 -12.33 30.43
N LEU A 465 -29.31 -11.38 31.37
CA LEU A 465 -29.90 -11.46 32.71
C LEU A 465 -31.44 -11.52 32.69
N ASP A 466 -32.06 -10.97 31.64
CA ASP A 466 -33.52 -11.03 31.42
C ASP A 466 -34.01 -12.40 30.93
N ARG A 467 -33.12 -13.31 30.53
CA ARG A 467 -33.51 -14.65 30.06
C ARG A 467 -33.90 -15.52 31.24
N ALA A 468 -35.07 -16.16 31.15
CA ALA A 468 -35.57 -17.09 32.16
C ALA A 468 -34.81 -18.44 32.17
N ASP A 469 -33.93 -18.68 31.19
CA ASP A 469 -33.15 -19.90 31.07
C ASP A 469 -31.82 -19.80 31.80
N ASN A 470 -31.50 -20.86 32.55
CA ASN A 470 -30.32 -21.01 33.39
C ASN A 470 -29.04 -21.32 32.57
N SER A 471 -28.86 -20.67 31.42
CA SER A 471 -27.65 -20.81 30.61
C SER A 471 -26.46 -20.10 31.27
N ASN A 472 -25.24 -20.59 31.06
CA ASN A 472 -24.03 -19.84 31.39
C ASN A 472 -23.92 -18.58 30.51
N PHE A 473 -23.34 -17.52 31.05
CA PHE A 473 -22.93 -16.38 30.25
C PHE A 473 -21.80 -16.85 29.34
N TYR A 474 -22.06 -16.86 28.03
CA TYR A 474 -21.11 -17.23 27.00
C TYR A 474 -20.79 -16.03 26.13
N ASP A 475 -19.50 -15.78 25.95
CA ASP A 475 -19.00 -14.81 24.99
C ASP A 475 -17.58 -15.17 24.55
N PHE A 476 -17.13 -14.62 23.42
CA PHE A 476 -15.79 -14.87 22.91
C PHE A 476 -15.25 -13.67 22.15
N ALA A 477 -13.93 -13.64 22.04
CA ALA A 477 -13.21 -12.63 21.29
C ALA A 477 -11.95 -13.22 20.70
N GLU A 478 -11.60 -12.74 19.51
CA GLU A 478 -10.35 -13.09 18.84
C GLU A 478 -9.39 -11.93 18.96
N ILE A 479 -8.14 -12.23 19.30
CA ILE A 479 -7.08 -11.24 19.45
C ILE A 479 -6.09 -11.47 18.32
N PHE A 480 -5.65 -10.38 17.70
CA PHE A 480 -4.59 -10.40 16.71
C PHE A 480 -3.48 -9.44 17.12
N LEU A 481 -2.26 -9.96 17.16
CA LEU A 481 -1.04 -9.18 17.23
C LEU A 481 -0.36 -9.26 15.86
N ARG A 482 -0.25 -8.13 15.18
CA ARG A 482 0.33 -8.05 13.84
C ARG A 482 1.60 -7.23 13.90
N HIS A 483 2.59 -7.65 13.12
CA HIS A 483 3.88 -7.00 13.08
C HIS A 483 4.46 -7.07 11.67
N GLN A 484 5.28 -6.09 11.33
CA GLN A 484 6.05 -6.12 10.10
C GLN A 484 7.26 -7.04 10.24
N SER A 485 7.38 -8.05 9.38
CA SER A 485 8.50 -9.02 9.41
C SER A 485 9.63 -8.68 8.44
N LYS A 486 9.38 -7.85 7.42
CA LYS A 486 10.36 -7.47 6.39
C LYS A 486 10.64 -5.98 6.39
N LEU A 487 11.92 -5.61 6.46
CA LEU A 487 12.37 -4.21 6.47
C LEU A 487 11.95 -3.44 5.20
N LEU A 488 12.11 -4.08 4.03
CA LEU A 488 11.82 -3.47 2.74
C LEU A 488 10.75 -4.29 2.03
N HIS A 489 9.59 -3.68 1.82
CA HIS A 489 8.55 -4.22 0.97
C HIS A 489 8.00 -3.11 0.09
N TYR A 490 8.12 -3.30 -1.21
CA TYR A 490 7.60 -2.40 -2.22
C TYR A 490 6.53 -3.14 -3.02
N PRO A 491 5.37 -2.53 -3.34
CA PRO A 491 4.90 -1.25 -2.81
C PRO A 491 4.69 -1.28 -1.29
N PHE A 492 4.64 -0.11 -0.66
CA PHE A 492 4.38 0.01 0.77
C PHE A 492 3.03 -0.65 1.12
N ARG A 493 3.01 -1.38 2.24
CA ARG A 493 1.81 -1.98 2.82
C ARG A 493 1.61 -1.38 4.19
N SER A 494 0.45 -0.75 4.39
CA SER A 494 0.07 -0.22 5.69
C SER A 494 -0.48 -1.35 6.53
N ILE A 495 -0.08 -1.42 7.80
CA ILE A 495 -0.69 -2.36 8.75
C ILE A 495 -2.15 -2.01 9.05
N ASP A 496 -2.52 -0.74 8.89
CA ASP A 496 -3.90 -0.25 9.09
C ASP A 496 -4.89 -0.83 8.09
N ASP A 497 -4.42 -1.29 6.92
CA ASP A 497 -5.28 -1.98 5.94
C ASP A 497 -5.87 -3.30 6.50
N LEU A 498 -5.26 -3.84 7.57
CA LEU A 498 -5.71 -5.04 8.28
C LEU A 498 -6.53 -4.74 9.54
N GLY A 499 -6.65 -3.47 9.93
CA GLY A 499 -7.42 -3.05 11.08
C GLY A 499 -8.87 -3.45 10.89
N GLY A 500 -9.36 -4.38 11.71
CA GLY A 500 -10.71 -4.92 11.58
C GLY A 500 -10.84 -6.29 10.92
N SER A 501 -9.78 -6.81 10.29
CA SER A 501 -9.83 -8.06 9.54
C SER A 501 -9.65 -9.29 10.43
N GLY A 502 -10.42 -10.35 10.16
CA GLY A 502 -10.20 -11.70 10.72
C GLY A 502 -9.39 -12.59 9.78
N HIS A 503 -8.48 -12.02 8.99
CA HIS A 503 -7.70 -12.79 8.05
C HIS A 503 -6.57 -13.54 8.75
N TYR A 504 -6.66 -14.87 8.79
CA TYR A 504 -5.62 -15.78 9.27
C TYR A 504 -4.54 -16.07 8.21
N VAL A 505 -4.17 -15.10 7.37
CA VAL A 505 -3.12 -15.29 6.36
C VAL A 505 -2.20 -14.07 6.30
N ASN A 506 -0.90 -14.33 6.17
CA ASN A 506 0.13 -13.30 6.07
C ASN A 506 -0.15 -12.35 4.91
N TYR A 507 -0.20 -11.06 5.19
CA TYR A 507 -0.47 -10.03 4.20
C TYR A 507 0.84 -9.40 3.74
N GLY A 508 1.47 -10.02 2.74
CA GLY A 508 2.72 -9.53 2.15
C GLY A 508 3.87 -9.53 3.16
N PRO A 509 4.35 -8.37 3.66
CA PRO A 509 5.40 -8.28 4.67
C PRO A 509 4.87 -8.25 6.11
N ILE A 510 3.55 -8.24 6.30
CA ILE A 510 2.93 -8.22 7.63
C ILE A 510 2.57 -9.66 8.00
N CYS A 511 3.11 -10.08 9.12
CA CYS A 511 2.77 -11.34 9.76
C CYS A 511 1.77 -11.06 10.87
N PHE A 512 0.94 -12.06 11.15
CA PHE A 512 -0.06 -12.00 12.18
C PHE A 512 0.09 -13.23 13.06
N ASP A 513 -0.22 -13.01 14.33
CA ASP A 513 -0.35 -14.05 15.32
C ASP A 513 -1.66 -13.78 16.06
N HIS A 514 -2.34 -14.85 16.48
CA HIS A 514 -3.69 -14.73 16.97
C HIS A 514 -3.97 -15.65 18.16
N GLY A 515 -5.02 -15.32 18.90
CA GLY A 515 -5.50 -16.11 20.01
C GLY A 515 -7.01 -16.00 20.13
N ASN A 516 -7.68 -17.15 20.22
CA ASN A 516 -9.12 -17.21 20.42
C ASN A 516 -9.40 -17.42 21.90
N PHE A 517 -10.16 -16.51 22.50
CA PHE A 517 -10.53 -16.57 23.90
C PHE A 517 -12.05 -16.59 24.03
N TYR A 518 -12.56 -17.46 24.90
CA TYR A 518 -13.97 -17.52 25.25
C TYR A 518 -14.13 -17.49 26.77
N PHE A 519 -15.30 -17.11 27.22
CA PHE A 519 -15.70 -17.21 28.60
C PHE A 519 -17.04 -17.93 28.65
N GLU A 520 -17.15 -18.91 29.55
CA GLU A 520 -18.40 -19.64 29.80
C GLU A 520 -18.54 -19.96 31.30
N ALA A 521 -19.32 -19.17 32.02
CA ALA A 521 -19.65 -19.45 33.42
C ALA A 521 -20.98 -18.77 33.82
N PRO A 522 -21.59 -19.15 34.96
CA PRO A 522 -22.72 -18.41 35.51
C PRO A 522 -22.36 -16.93 35.73
N PHE A 523 -23.27 -16.01 35.40
CA PHE A 523 -23.02 -14.58 35.57
C PHE A 523 -22.88 -14.25 37.08
N PRO A 524 -21.74 -13.67 37.52
CA PRO A 524 -21.53 -13.32 38.93
C PRO A 524 -22.58 -12.30 39.41
N GLN A 525 -23.23 -12.60 40.54
CA GLN A 525 -24.26 -11.74 41.15
C GLN A 525 -23.71 -10.78 42.20
#